data_AF-A0A948AM22-F1
#
_entry.id   AF-A0A948AM22-F1
#
_cell.length_a   1.000
_cell.length_b   1.000
_cell.length_c   1.000
_cell.angle_alpha   90.00
_cell.angle_beta   90.00
_cell.angle_gamma   90.00
#
_symmetry.space_group_name_H-M   'P 1'
#
loop_
_entity.id
_entity.type
_entity.pdbx_description
1 polymer ?
#
loop_
_entity_poly.entity_id
_entity_poly.type
_entity_poly.pdbx_seq_one_letter_code
_entity_poly.pdbx_strand_id
1 'polypeptide(L)'
;MALRELEYQGRVLARLDDYLSELAAQKRKADGIAKLAEDQPDLGLEVPDFPRKTWETLHATGKLPASRAEVPYSPRRDGIGQPVPNVVFKVPTGGGKTFMAVAALSKIFGRYLGRPTGFVLWIVPNEAIYSQTKRQLIERQHPYRQMLDV
;
A
#
# COMPACT_ATOMS: atom_id res chain seq x y z
N MET A 1 -15.83 17.24 14.16
CA MET A 1 -16.29 17.51 12.78
C MET A 1 -15.74 16.38 11.91
N ALA A 2 -16.59 15.61 11.23
CA ALA A 2 -16.12 14.53 10.36
C ALA A 2 -15.32 15.11 9.18
N LEU A 3 -14.21 14.47 8.82
CA LEU A 3 -13.44 14.88 7.64
C LEU A 3 -14.29 14.61 6.38
N ARG A 4 -14.50 15.65 5.57
CA ARG A 4 -15.14 15.49 4.27
C ARG A 4 -14.14 14.86 3.29
N GLU A 5 -14.46 13.67 2.81
CA GLU A 5 -13.72 13.03 1.72
C GLU A 5 -13.99 13.76 0.39
N LEU A 6 -12.92 14.07 -0.32
CA LEU A 6 -12.98 14.65 -1.67
C LEU A 6 -13.14 13.52 -2.69
N GLU A 7 -13.91 13.76 -3.76
CA GLU A 7 -14.24 12.73 -4.75
C GLU A 7 -13.00 12.01 -5.31
N TYR A 8 -11.92 12.75 -5.59
CA TYR A 8 -10.69 12.16 -6.11
C TYR A 8 -9.98 11.27 -5.07
N GLN A 9 -10.11 11.56 -3.77
CA GLN A 9 -9.54 10.74 -2.70
C GLN A 9 -10.19 9.36 -2.72
N GLY A 10 -11.51 9.30 -2.84
CA GLY A 10 -12.26 8.05 -2.97
C GLY A 10 -11.87 7.25 -4.20
N ARG A 11 -11.72 7.89 -5.35
CA ARG A 11 -11.22 7.20 -6.56
C ARG A 11 -9.82 6.60 -6.38
N VAL A 12 -8.91 7.34 -5.72
CA VAL A 12 -7.56 6.83 -5.43
C VAL A 12 -7.58 5.68 -4.43
N LEU A 13 -8.38 5.79 -3.36
CA LEU A 13 -8.52 4.75 -2.34
C LEU A 13 -9.20 3.49 -2.88
N ALA A 14 -10.16 3.61 -3.79
CA ALA A 14 -10.75 2.48 -4.50
C ALA A 14 -9.72 1.77 -5.38
N ARG A 15 -8.88 2.54 -6.10
CA ARG A 15 -7.80 1.98 -6.91
C ARG A 15 -6.71 1.31 -6.05
N LEU A 16 -6.43 1.85 -4.87
CA LEU A 16 -5.58 1.18 -3.89
C LEU A 16 -6.19 -0.16 -3.44
N ASP A 17 -7.50 -0.21 -3.23
CA ASP A 17 -8.22 -1.42 -2.81
C ASP A 17 -8.13 -2.55 -3.86
N ASP A 18 -8.34 -2.21 -5.13
CA ASP A 18 -8.11 -3.11 -6.28
C ASP A 18 -6.67 -3.65 -6.25
N TYR A 19 -5.69 -2.76 -6.10
CA TYR A 19 -4.27 -3.12 -6.07
C TYR A 19 -3.94 -4.05 -4.90
N LEU A 20 -4.37 -3.71 -3.68
CA LEU A 20 -4.08 -4.51 -2.49
C LEU A 20 -4.77 -5.87 -2.53
N SER A 21 -5.97 -5.95 -3.12
CA SER A 21 -6.68 -7.22 -3.31
C SER A 21 -5.92 -8.17 -4.22
N GLU A 22 -5.45 -7.68 -5.37
CA GLU A 22 -4.64 -8.47 -6.30
C GLU A 22 -3.26 -8.79 -5.69
N LEU A 23 -2.63 -7.83 -5.03
CA LEU A 23 -1.34 -8.01 -4.37
C LEU A 23 -1.39 -9.11 -3.32
N ALA A 24 -2.43 -9.14 -2.48
CA ALA A 24 -2.62 -10.18 -1.48
C ALA A 24 -2.80 -11.56 -2.12
N ALA A 25 -3.51 -11.64 -3.26
CA ALA A 25 -3.68 -12.89 -3.99
C ALA A 25 -2.36 -13.41 -4.57
N GLN A 26 -1.57 -12.54 -5.20
CA GLN A 26 -0.26 -12.90 -5.74
C GLN A 26 0.75 -13.23 -4.63
N LYS A 27 0.73 -12.52 -3.51
CA LYS A 27 1.58 -12.80 -2.35
C LYS A 27 1.29 -14.17 -1.75
N ARG A 28 0.01 -14.55 -1.56
CA ARG A 28 -0.35 -15.89 -1.08
C ARG A 28 0.17 -17.00 -1.98
N LYS A 29 0.12 -16.82 -3.31
CA LYS A 29 0.67 -17.78 -4.27
C LYS A 29 2.19 -17.86 -4.15
N ALA A 30 2.87 -16.72 -4.10
CA ALA A 30 4.33 -16.66 -3.95
C ALA A 30 4.81 -17.31 -2.64
N ASP A 31 4.10 -17.08 -1.53
CA ASP A 31 4.42 -17.68 -0.23
C ASP A 31 4.21 -19.19 -0.22
N GLY A 32 3.14 -19.68 -0.88
CA GLY A 32 2.93 -21.10 -1.07
C GLY A 32 4.06 -21.76 -1.88
N ILE A 33 4.50 -21.11 -2.95
CA ILE A 33 5.62 -21.60 -3.78
C ILE A 33 6.93 -21.56 -3.00
N ALA A 34 7.20 -20.48 -2.26
CA ALA A 34 8.40 -20.36 -1.43
C ALA A 34 8.49 -21.49 -0.40
N LYS A 35 7.37 -21.77 0.29
CA LYS A 35 7.31 -22.89 1.23
C LYS A 35 7.55 -24.25 0.55
N LEU A 36 6.93 -24.49 -0.60
CA LEU A 36 7.14 -25.73 -1.35
C LEU A 36 8.58 -25.87 -1.85
N ALA A 37 9.21 -24.76 -2.26
CA ALA A 37 10.61 -24.75 -2.68
C ALA A 37 11.56 -25.07 -1.53
N GLU A 38 11.25 -24.61 -0.31
CA GLU A 38 11.98 -24.97 0.92
C GLU A 38 11.76 -26.44 1.29
N ASP A 39 10.53 -26.93 1.21
CA ASP A 39 10.18 -28.32 1.56
C ASP A 39 10.69 -29.34 0.53
N GLN A 40 10.82 -28.95 -0.75
CA GLN A 40 11.19 -29.83 -1.87
C GLN A 40 12.20 -29.15 -2.82
N PRO A 41 13.48 -29.04 -2.41
CA PRO A 41 14.51 -28.32 -3.16
C PRO A 41 14.78 -28.91 -4.55
N ASP A 42 14.57 -30.22 -4.73
CA ASP A 42 14.82 -30.93 -6.00
C ASP A 42 13.89 -30.50 -7.14
N LEU A 43 12.76 -29.85 -6.82
CA LEU A 43 11.82 -29.37 -7.83
C LEU A 43 12.28 -28.10 -8.56
N GLY A 44 13.30 -27.39 -8.03
CA GLY A 44 13.82 -26.17 -8.66
C GLY A 44 12.78 -25.05 -8.80
N LEU A 45 11.82 -24.96 -7.87
CA LEU A 45 10.73 -24.00 -7.94
C LEU A 45 11.24 -22.56 -7.75
N GLU A 46 10.96 -21.69 -8.71
CA GLU A 46 11.25 -20.26 -8.60
C GLU A 46 10.07 -19.50 -7.97
N VAL A 47 10.36 -18.71 -6.94
CA VAL A 47 9.35 -17.86 -6.29
C VAL A 47 9.01 -16.68 -7.21
N PRO A 48 7.74 -16.49 -7.60
CA PRO A 48 7.36 -15.41 -8.50
C PRO A 48 7.52 -14.01 -7.86
N ASP A 49 7.91 -13.02 -8.66
CA ASP A 49 7.91 -11.60 -8.32
C ASP A 49 6.46 -11.09 -8.17
N PHE A 50 5.88 -11.31 -6.98
CA PHE A 50 4.45 -11.07 -6.73
C PHE A 50 3.99 -9.62 -6.98
N PRO A 51 4.77 -8.55 -6.67
CA PRO A 51 4.36 -7.20 -7.01
C PRO A 51 4.41 -6.94 -8.53
N ARG A 52 5.35 -7.56 -9.26
CA ARG A 52 5.33 -7.52 -10.74
C ARG A 52 4.10 -8.22 -11.29
N LYS A 53 3.78 -9.42 -10.81
CA LYS A 53 2.58 -10.16 -11.24
C LYS A 53 1.28 -9.40 -10.95
N THR A 54 1.25 -8.66 -9.84
CA THR A 54 0.16 -7.75 -9.52
C THR A 54 0.04 -6.64 -10.56
N TRP A 55 1.18 -5.99 -10.91
CA TRP A 55 1.20 -4.96 -11.94
C TRP A 55 0.74 -5.46 -13.31
N GLU A 56 1.29 -6.58 -13.77
CA GLU A 56 0.91 -7.22 -15.04
C GLU A 56 -0.59 -7.52 -15.10
N THR A 57 -1.16 -8.02 -14.01
CA THR A 57 -2.60 -8.34 -13.94
C THR A 57 -3.46 -7.08 -14.00
N LEU A 58 -3.10 -6.03 -13.26
CA LEU A 58 -3.86 -4.78 -13.31
C LEU A 58 -3.71 -4.07 -14.66
N HIS A 59 -2.55 -4.19 -15.31
CA HIS A 59 -2.32 -3.71 -16.66
C HIS A 59 -3.23 -4.41 -17.66
N ALA A 60 -3.20 -5.75 -17.69
CA ALA A 60 -4.02 -6.56 -18.58
C ALA A 60 -5.54 -6.37 -18.38
N THR A 61 -5.96 -6.04 -17.17
CA THR A 61 -7.39 -5.82 -16.84
C THR A 61 -7.83 -4.36 -16.93
N GLY A 62 -6.97 -3.45 -17.42
CA GLY A 62 -7.29 -2.01 -17.53
C GLY A 62 -7.50 -1.33 -16.17
N LYS A 63 -7.02 -1.94 -15.08
CA LYS A 63 -7.14 -1.44 -13.71
C LYS A 63 -6.01 -0.50 -13.31
N LEU A 64 -5.27 0.05 -14.27
CA LEU A 64 -4.25 1.07 -13.99
C LEU A 64 -4.82 2.48 -14.07
N PRO A 65 -4.28 3.44 -13.31
CA PRO A 65 -4.53 4.85 -13.61
C PRO A 65 -4.15 5.14 -15.07
N ALA A 66 -4.96 5.93 -15.79
CA ALA A 66 -4.69 6.26 -17.20
C ALA A 66 -3.28 6.83 -17.42
N SER A 67 -2.78 7.62 -16.46
CA SER A 67 -1.43 8.19 -16.46
C SER A 67 -0.29 7.16 -16.31
N ARG A 68 -0.61 5.88 -16.07
CA ARG A 68 0.34 4.79 -15.88
C ARG A 68 0.13 3.63 -16.86
N ALA A 69 -0.84 3.72 -17.78
CA ALA A 69 -1.13 2.65 -18.74
C ALA A 69 0.10 2.30 -19.60
N GLU A 70 0.85 3.31 -20.04
CA GLU A 70 2.05 3.14 -20.87
C GLU A 70 3.36 3.07 -20.07
N VAL A 71 3.28 3.08 -18.74
CA VAL A 71 4.48 3.11 -17.88
C VAL A 71 4.85 1.68 -17.49
N PRO A 72 6.08 1.21 -17.76
CA PRO A 72 6.49 -0.14 -17.39
C PRO A 72 6.60 -0.30 -15.87
N TYR A 73 6.55 -1.55 -15.41
CA TYR A 73 6.79 -1.90 -14.01
C TYR A 73 8.17 -1.40 -13.57
N SER A 74 8.23 -0.73 -12.41
CA SER A 74 9.49 -0.32 -11.79
C SER A 74 9.77 -1.20 -10.57
N PRO A 75 10.74 -2.15 -10.65
CA PRO A 75 11.00 -3.06 -9.54
C PRO A 75 11.57 -2.31 -8.33
N ARG A 76 11.22 -2.80 -7.14
CA ARG A 76 11.81 -2.42 -5.86
C ARG A 76 12.23 -3.69 -5.13
N ARG A 77 13.41 -3.68 -4.54
CA ARG A 77 13.96 -4.79 -3.78
C ARG A 77 14.45 -4.30 -2.42
N ASP A 78 14.39 -5.15 -1.41
CA ASP A 78 14.99 -4.88 -0.10
C ASP A 78 16.48 -5.23 -0.08
N GLY A 79 17.10 -5.12 1.11
CA GLY A 79 18.53 -5.37 1.30
C GLY A 79 18.97 -6.83 1.10
N ILE A 80 18.02 -7.77 1.05
CA ILE A 80 18.29 -9.20 0.78
C ILE A 80 17.75 -9.63 -0.59
N GLY A 81 17.36 -8.67 -1.44
CA GLY A 81 16.95 -8.92 -2.82
C GLY A 81 15.50 -9.35 -3.01
N GLN A 82 14.67 -9.40 -1.96
CA GLN A 82 13.25 -9.76 -2.08
C GLN A 82 12.45 -8.63 -2.72
N PRO A 83 11.44 -8.94 -3.55
CA PRO A 83 10.60 -7.93 -4.18
C PRO A 83 9.73 -7.20 -3.15
N VAL A 84 9.68 -5.87 -3.25
CA VAL A 84 8.94 -4.99 -2.33
C VAL A 84 7.82 -4.27 -3.08
N PRO A 85 6.54 -4.41 -2.67
CA PRO A 85 5.45 -3.63 -3.26
C PRO A 85 5.62 -2.14 -2.94
N ASN A 86 5.35 -1.28 -3.93
CA ASN A 86 5.48 0.16 -3.78
C ASN A 86 4.31 0.88 -4.46
N VAL A 87 3.75 1.87 -3.75
CA VAL A 87 2.67 2.72 -4.25
C VAL A 87 3.01 4.19 -4.00
N VAL A 88 2.58 5.07 -4.90
CA VAL A 88 2.81 6.52 -4.80
C VAL A 88 1.51 7.24 -5.08
N PHE A 89 1.07 8.07 -4.13
CA PHE A 89 -0.04 9.00 -4.34
C PHE A 89 0.50 10.35 -4.76
N LYS A 90 0.04 10.85 -5.91
CA LYS A 90 0.29 12.22 -6.35
C LYS A 90 -0.84 13.10 -5.85
N VAL A 91 -0.61 13.81 -4.75
CA VAL A 91 -1.62 14.61 -4.05
C VAL A 91 -1.20 16.09 -4.04
N PRO A 92 -2.05 17.03 -4.47
CA PRO A 92 -1.70 18.45 -4.49
C PRO A 92 -1.53 19.03 -3.07
N THR A 93 -0.93 20.21 -2.98
CA THR A 93 -0.93 20.98 -1.73
C THR A 93 -2.37 21.29 -1.32
N GLY A 94 -2.69 21.15 -0.03
CA GLY A 94 -4.07 21.25 0.47
C GLY A 94 -4.95 20.02 0.18
N GLY A 95 -4.51 19.06 -0.64
CA GLY A 95 -5.31 17.90 -1.02
C GLY A 95 -5.55 16.84 0.07
N GLY A 96 -5.09 17.05 1.31
CA GLY A 96 -5.27 16.07 2.39
C GLY A 96 -4.31 14.88 2.29
N LYS A 97 -3.00 15.13 2.16
CA LYS A 97 -1.96 14.09 2.17
C LYS A 97 -2.03 13.19 3.40
N THR A 98 -2.21 13.78 4.59
CA THR A 98 -2.30 13.04 5.86
C THR A 98 -3.56 12.18 5.91
N PHE A 99 -4.70 12.71 5.43
CA PHE A 99 -5.94 11.93 5.30
C PHE A 99 -5.74 10.70 4.41
N MET A 100 -5.18 10.89 3.21
CA MET A 100 -4.93 9.80 2.26
C MET A 100 -4.02 8.72 2.83
N ALA A 101 -3.00 9.11 3.59
CA ALA A 101 -2.12 8.16 4.26
C ALA A 101 -2.83 7.35 5.34
N VAL A 102 -3.58 8.01 6.23
CA VAL A 102 -4.31 7.33 7.31
C VAL A 102 -5.37 6.40 6.74
N ALA A 103 -6.14 6.84 5.74
CA ALA A 103 -7.11 6.01 5.05
C ALA A 103 -6.47 4.80 4.34
N ALA A 104 -5.28 4.98 3.74
CA ALA A 104 -4.55 3.89 3.11
C ALA A 104 -4.04 2.85 4.12
N LEU A 105 -3.63 3.26 5.33
CA LEU A 105 -3.15 2.33 6.36
C LEU A 105 -4.23 1.32 6.77
N SER A 106 -5.47 1.78 7.00
CA SER A 106 -6.59 0.87 7.30
C SER A 106 -6.77 -0.19 6.20
N LYS A 107 -6.68 0.20 4.93
CA LYS A 107 -6.73 -0.72 3.79
C LYS A 107 -5.52 -1.66 3.73
N ILE A 108 -4.31 -1.18 3.97
CA ILE A 108 -3.10 -2.01 3.97
C ILE A 108 -3.17 -3.07 5.06
N PHE A 109 -3.55 -2.67 6.28
CA PHE A 109 -3.67 -3.57 7.43
C PHE A 109 -4.80 -4.58 7.27
N GLY A 110 -5.98 -4.14 6.86
CA GLY A 110 -7.13 -5.03 6.65
C GLY A 110 -7.01 -5.91 5.40
N ARG A 111 -6.72 -5.31 4.25
CA ARG A 111 -6.83 -5.99 2.93
C ARG A 111 -5.58 -6.77 2.55
N TYR A 112 -4.40 -6.25 2.87
CA TYR A 112 -3.13 -6.87 2.47
C TYR A 112 -2.48 -7.67 3.58
N LEU A 113 -2.28 -7.07 4.77
CA LEU A 113 -1.59 -7.76 5.87
C LEU A 113 -2.51 -8.69 6.67
N GLY A 114 -3.83 -8.47 6.63
CA GLY A 114 -4.80 -9.26 7.40
C GLY A 114 -4.62 -9.17 8.91
N ARG A 115 -4.11 -8.04 9.42
CA ARG A 115 -3.84 -7.83 10.85
C ARG A 115 -4.19 -6.40 11.27
N PRO A 116 -4.69 -6.18 12.51
CA PRO A 116 -5.15 -4.86 12.96
C PRO A 116 -4.00 -3.92 13.33
N THR A 117 -2.78 -4.41 13.48
CA THR A 117 -1.63 -3.62 13.94
C THR A 117 -0.37 -3.93 13.14
N GLY A 118 0.57 -2.97 13.14
CA GLY A 118 1.86 -3.11 12.47
C GLY A 118 2.75 -1.90 12.73
N PHE A 119 4.01 -2.00 12.31
CA PHE A 119 4.96 -0.90 12.38
C PHE A 119 4.77 0.04 11.18
N VAL A 120 4.65 1.34 11.45
CA VAL A 120 4.54 2.39 10.42
C VAL A 120 5.64 3.42 10.66
N LEU A 121 6.47 3.64 9.65
CA LEU A 121 7.48 4.69 9.64
C LEU A 121 6.97 5.90 8.82
N TRP A 122 6.78 7.04 9.48
CA TRP A 122 6.31 8.28 8.87
C TRP A 122 7.46 9.30 8.78
N ILE A 123 8.00 9.48 7.57
CA ILE A 123 9.14 10.38 7.32
C ILE A 123 8.64 11.71 6.76
N VAL A 124 9.12 12.82 7.32
CA VAL A 124 8.75 14.19 6.93
C VAL A 124 9.99 15.06 6.78
N PRO A 125 9.95 16.13 5.94
CA PRO A 125 11.15 16.87 5.57
C PRO A 125 11.58 17.93 6.60
N ASN A 126 10.73 18.30 7.56
CA ASN A 126 11.05 19.31 8.56
C ASN A 126 10.27 19.12 9.87
N GLU A 127 10.75 19.80 10.92
CA GLU A 127 10.21 19.73 12.27
C GLU A 127 8.79 20.30 12.38
N ALA A 128 8.44 21.34 11.62
CA ALA A 128 7.10 21.93 11.66
C ALA A 128 6.03 20.93 11.20
N ILE A 129 6.29 20.21 10.10
CA ILE A 129 5.40 19.16 9.59
C ILE A 129 5.36 17.97 10.57
N TYR A 130 6.50 17.60 11.15
CA TYR A 130 6.57 16.54 12.17
C TYR A 130 5.68 16.87 13.37
N SER A 131 5.93 18.00 14.02
CA SER A 131 5.23 18.43 15.23
C SER A 131 3.72 18.59 14.99
N GLN A 132 3.32 19.17 13.85
CA GLN A 132 1.90 19.29 13.48
C GLN A 132 1.25 17.91 13.29
N THR A 133 1.90 17.02 12.52
CA THR A 133 1.35 15.69 12.23
C THR A 133 1.27 14.86 13.49
N LYS A 134 2.34 14.85 14.31
CA LYS A 134 2.39 14.13 15.59
C LYS A 134 1.23 14.55 16.49
N ARG A 135 1.00 15.87 16.67
CA ARG A 135 -0.12 16.36 17.48
C ARG A 135 -1.46 15.80 17.01
N GLN A 136 -1.72 15.82 15.71
CA GLN A 136 -2.96 15.30 15.11
C GLN A 136 -3.10 13.78 15.23
N LEU A 137 -1.99 13.03 15.23
CA LEU A 137 -2.01 11.57 15.29
C LEU A 137 -2.01 11.02 16.73
N ILE A 138 -1.70 11.83 17.75
CA ILE A 138 -1.79 11.41 19.17
C ILE A 138 -3.07 11.89 19.85
N GLU A 139 -3.68 12.96 19.34
CA GLU A 139 -4.92 13.52 19.88
C GLU A 139 -6.09 12.58 19.61
N ARG A 140 -6.61 11.92 20.65
CA ARG A 140 -7.69 10.91 20.56
C ARG A 140 -8.97 11.41 19.89
N GLN A 141 -9.27 12.69 20.04
CA GLN A 141 -10.46 13.31 19.44
C GLN A 141 -10.23 13.77 18.00
N HIS A 142 -8.98 13.73 17.52
CA HIS A 142 -8.69 14.13 16.16
C HIS A 142 -9.18 13.05 15.18
N PRO A 143 -9.89 13.42 14.09
CA PRO A 143 -10.43 12.44 13.15
C PRO A 143 -9.39 11.49 12.55
N TYR A 144 -8.17 11.97 12.29
CA TYR A 144 -7.07 11.10 11.85
C TYR A 144 -6.74 10.00 12.86
N ARG A 145 -6.72 10.32 14.16
CA ARG A 145 -6.45 9.31 15.19
C ARG A 145 -7.58 8.29 15.24
N GLN A 146 -8.83 8.75 15.21
CA GLN A 146 -10.00 7.87 15.19
C GLN A 146 -9.96 6.89 14.01
N MET A 147 -9.55 7.34 12.82
CA MET A 147 -9.39 6.48 11.64
C MET A 147 -8.27 5.44 11.76
N LEU A 148 -7.26 5.69 12.60
CA LEU A 148 -6.17 4.73 12.88
C LEU A 148 -6.55 3.69 13.96
N ASP A 149 -7.55 3.99 14.78
CA ASP A 149 -8.03 3.13 15.86
C ASP A 149 -9.14 2.16 15.41
N VAL A 150 -9.50 2.14 14.12
CA VAL A 150 -10.53 1.27 13.52
C VAL A 150 -9.95 -0.07 13.08
#